data_AF-A0A2G5U303-F1
#
_entry.id   AF-A0A2G5U303-F1
#
_cell.length_a   1.000
_cell.length_b   1.000
_cell.length_c   1.000
_cell.angle_alpha   90.00
_cell.angle_beta   90.00
_cell.angle_gamma   90.00
#
_symmetry.space_group_name_H-M   'P 1'
#
loop_
_entity.id
_entity.type
_entity.pdbx_description
1 polymer ?
#
loop_
_entity_poly.entity_id
_entity_poly.type
_entity_poly.pdbx_seq_one_letter_code
_entity_poly.pdbx_strand_id
1 'polypeptide(L)'
;MEFLFILNVIFCGSFGLSMAIFGIHFVFRYLVIKNNKRLTSSSPIVVIVWLLIPIGFGIIWAMICLTTLFHTPEKDEFLRKTYLKRYPGKLEDLTYFGPYFYPNGSLDWKPCLGIAGCSLLMSVSSLTMIFCGIKCYNRINNLVRSTSQSSHHRSLHSQFLTALIVETLVPVFLMHIPAAVAYIASFLNISSEIAGNIITMTIALYPAVDPLPTIFIISSYRNAVLRFIANRLKQFSCVQKALESMTKTVASEANETGVL
;
A
#
# COMPACT_ATOMS: atom_id res chain seq x y z
N MET A 1 -13.22 7.65 -22.68
CA MET A 1 -11.83 8.13 -22.51
C MET A 1 -11.67 9.06 -21.30
N GLU A 2 -12.42 10.16 -21.19
CA GLU A 2 -12.24 11.12 -20.07
C GLU A 2 -12.34 10.47 -18.68
N PHE A 3 -13.27 9.54 -18.48
CA PHE A 3 -13.39 8.81 -17.21
C PHE A 3 -12.16 7.96 -16.86
N LEU A 4 -11.62 7.19 -17.82
CA LEU A 4 -10.41 6.38 -17.61
C LEU A 4 -9.19 7.26 -17.33
N PHE A 5 -9.11 8.40 -18.01
CA PHE A 5 -8.07 9.38 -17.76
C PHE A 5 -8.14 9.94 -16.34
N ILE A 6 -9.32 10.38 -15.89
CA ILE A 6 -9.52 10.86 -14.52
C ILE A 6 -9.15 9.77 -13.50
N LEU A 7 -9.58 8.53 -13.71
CA LEU A 7 -9.22 7.42 -12.84
C LEU A 7 -7.71 7.18 -12.77
N ASN A 8 -7.00 7.27 -13.91
CA ASN A 8 -5.56 7.10 -13.95
C ASN A 8 -4.82 8.24 -13.22
N VAL A 9 -5.31 9.48 -13.33
CA VAL A 9 -4.77 10.63 -12.58
C VAL A 9 -4.96 10.45 -11.09
N ILE A 10 -6.16 10.04 -10.66
CA ILE A 10 -6.46 9.73 -9.26
C ILE A 10 -5.56 8.60 -8.77
N PHE A 11 -5.35 7.57 -9.58
CA PHE A 11 -4.45 6.47 -9.27
C PHE A 11 -3.00 6.96 -9.12
N CYS A 12 -2.48 7.79 -10.03
CA CYS A 12 -1.14 8.40 -9.89
C CYS A 12 -1.04 9.22 -8.60
N GLY A 13 -2.03 10.06 -8.32
CA GLY A 13 -2.07 10.87 -7.09
C GLY A 13 -2.13 10.01 -5.81
N SER A 14 -2.81 8.85 -5.87
CA SER A 14 -2.90 7.93 -4.74
C SER A 14 -1.55 7.35 -4.31
N PHE A 15 -0.57 7.26 -5.23
CA PHE A 15 0.80 6.91 -4.90
C PHE A 15 1.47 7.95 -4.00
N GLY A 16 1.41 9.23 -4.39
CA GLY A 16 1.95 10.31 -3.55
C GLY A 16 1.25 10.41 -2.20
N LEU A 17 -0.09 10.24 -2.20
CA LEU A 17 -0.90 10.27 -0.99
C LEU A 17 -0.56 9.13 -0.03
N SER A 18 -0.49 7.89 -0.50
CA SER A 18 -0.16 6.72 0.34
C SER A 18 1.23 6.83 0.98
N MET A 19 2.21 7.28 0.20
CA MET A 19 3.58 7.55 0.68
C MET A 19 3.62 8.56 1.83
N ALA A 20 2.85 9.65 1.70
CA ALA A 20 2.75 10.67 2.73
C ALA A 20 2.00 10.17 3.98
N ILE A 21 0.93 9.39 3.80
CA ILE A 21 0.22 8.72 4.91
C ILE A 21 1.22 7.90 5.73
N PHE A 22 2.02 7.07 5.07
CA PHE A 22 3.02 6.27 5.78
C PHE A 22 4.00 7.16 6.56
N GLY A 23 4.61 8.16 5.93
CA GLY A 23 5.50 9.10 6.62
C GLY A 23 4.85 9.74 7.85
N ILE A 24 3.63 10.22 7.72
CA ILE A 24 2.86 10.86 8.80
C ILE A 24 2.53 9.88 9.94
N HIS A 25 2.16 8.64 9.63
CA HIS A 25 1.89 7.63 10.66
C HIS A 25 3.11 7.43 11.57
N PHE A 26 4.32 7.39 11.00
CA PHE A 26 5.56 7.28 11.79
C PHE A 26 5.84 8.54 12.61
N VAL A 27 5.65 9.73 12.04
CA VAL A 27 5.81 11.01 12.77
C VAL A 27 4.83 11.09 13.92
N PHE A 28 3.55 10.79 13.68
CA PHE A 28 2.49 10.81 14.67
C PHE A 28 2.78 9.83 15.82
N ARG A 29 3.12 8.57 15.51
CA ARG A 29 3.52 7.56 16.51
C ARG A 29 4.68 8.08 17.37
N TYR A 30 5.70 8.67 16.76
CA TYR A 30 6.84 9.23 17.49
C TYR A 30 6.42 10.40 18.42
N LEU A 31 5.56 11.31 17.96
CA LEU A 31 5.07 12.44 18.75
C LEU A 31 4.24 11.98 19.96
N VAL A 32 3.43 10.94 19.80
CA VAL A 32 2.64 10.33 20.90
C VAL A 32 3.57 9.79 21.98
N ILE A 33 4.64 9.09 21.60
CA ILE A 33 5.61 8.53 22.55
C ILE A 33 6.43 9.63 23.24
N LYS A 34 6.66 10.77 22.57
CA LYS A 34 7.26 11.97 23.18
C LYS A 34 6.27 12.70 24.13
N ASN A 35 5.02 12.27 24.21
CA ASN A 35 3.96 12.89 24.99
C ASN A 35 3.69 14.35 24.57
N ASN A 36 3.84 14.65 23.27
CA ASN A 36 3.62 16.00 22.73
C ASN A 36 2.13 16.26 22.47
N LYS A 37 1.41 16.60 23.53
CA LYS A 37 -0.05 16.81 23.53
C LYS A 37 -0.55 17.88 22.55
N ARG A 38 0.28 18.83 22.12
CA ARG A 38 -0.14 19.91 21.19
C ARG A 38 -0.41 19.38 19.78
N LEU A 39 0.44 18.49 19.28
CA LEU A 39 0.37 17.95 17.91
C LEU A 39 -0.32 16.58 17.82
N THR A 40 -0.58 15.96 18.97
CA THR A 40 -1.32 14.68 19.07
C THR A 40 -2.66 14.86 19.79
N SER A 41 -3.13 16.10 19.90
CA SER A 41 -4.45 16.39 20.48
C SER A 41 -5.55 15.86 19.56
N SER A 42 -6.65 15.41 20.14
CA SER A 42 -7.88 15.05 19.42
C SER A 42 -8.68 16.29 18.98
N SER A 43 -8.09 17.48 18.99
CA SER A 43 -8.78 18.68 18.52
C SER A 43 -9.05 18.59 17.02
N PRO A 44 -10.24 19.01 16.54
CA PRO A 44 -10.60 18.91 15.13
C PRO A 44 -9.58 19.57 14.20
N ILE A 45 -9.02 20.71 14.61
CA ILE A 45 -8.02 21.45 13.84
C ILE A 45 -6.76 20.62 13.61
N VAL A 46 -6.24 19.95 14.64
CA VAL A 46 -5.02 19.13 14.53
C VAL A 46 -5.26 17.95 13.60
N VAL A 47 -6.43 17.30 13.71
CA VAL A 47 -6.80 16.19 12.83
C VAL A 47 -6.92 16.63 11.37
N ILE A 48 -7.56 17.78 11.11
CA ILE A 48 -7.68 18.34 9.76
C ILE A 48 -6.31 18.63 9.16
N VAL A 49 -5.39 19.24 9.93
CA VAL A 49 -4.03 19.51 9.46
C VAL A 49 -3.32 18.22 9.05
N TRP A 50 -3.39 17.17 9.88
CA TRP A 50 -2.80 15.87 9.54
C TRP A 50 -3.42 15.22 8.29
N LEU A 51 -4.71 15.42 8.05
CA LEU A 51 -5.41 14.88 6.88
C LEU A 51 -5.08 15.63 5.58
N LEU A 52 -4.80 16.93 5.66
CA LEU A 52 -4.48 17.76 4.50
C LEU A 52 -3.08 17.52 3.93
N ILE A 53 -2.10 17.14 4.76
CA ILE A 53 -0.72 16.93 4.30
C ILE A 53 -0.63 15.80 3.24
N PRO A 54 -1.21 14.60 3.43
CA PRO A 54 -1.20 13.56 2.40
C PRO A 54 -1.93 13.96 1.12
N ILE A 55 -3.03 14.72 1.25
CA ILE A 55 -3.79 15.21 0.10
C ILE A 55 -2.90 16.16 -0.73
N GLY A 56 -2.17 17.07 -0.07
CA GLY A 56 -1.21 17.94 -0.74
C GLY A 56 -0.12 17.17 -1.49
N PHE A 57 0.46 16.14 -0.86
CA PHE A 57 1.44 15.27 -1.53
C PHE A 57 0.85 14.54 -2.74
N GLY A 58 -0.37 14.02 -2.63
CA GLY A 58 -1.07 13.38 -3.75
C GLY A 58 -1.33 14.34 -4.91
N ILE A 59 -1.74 15.58 -4.62
CA ILE A 59 -1.93 16.62 -5.64
C ILE A 59 -0.61 16.96 -6.33
N ILE A 60 0.47 17.20 -5.57
CA ILE A 60 1.79 17.50 -6.15
C ILE A 60 2.25 16.34 -7.05
N TRP A 61 2.08 15.10 -6.59
CA TRP A 61 2.43 13.92 -7.37
C TRP A 61 1.62 13.83 -8.67
N ALA A 62 0.30 14.00 -8.60
CA ALA A 62 -0.57 14.00 -9.77
C ALA A 62 -0.20 15.12 -10.76
N MET A 63 0.13 16.32 -10.27
CA MET A 63 0.59 17.44 -11.09
C MET A 63 1.91 17.13 -11.80
N ILE A 64 2.85 16.46 -11.12
CA ILE A 64 4.08 15.98 -11.77
C ILE A 64 3.74 14.99 -12.89
N CYS A 65 2.89 13.98 -12.62
CA CYS A 65 2.47 13.00 -13.63
C CYS A 65 1.84 13.70 -14.85
N LEU A 66 0.93 14.66 -14.61
CA LEU A 66 0.20 15.40 -15.65
C LEU A 66 1.09 16.31 -16.50
N THR A 67 2.15 16.88 -15.94
CA THR A 67 3.00 17.86 -16.66
C THR A 67 4.19 17.22 -17.35
N THR A 68 4.71 16.12 -16.82
CA THR A 68 5.99 15.54 -17.26
C THR A 68 5.87 14.12 -17.83
N LEU A 69 4.90 13.34 -17.35
CA LEU A 69 4.75 11.91 -17.69
C LEU A 69 3.51 11.63 -18.54
N PHE A 70 2.79 12.69 -18.96
CA PHE A 70 1.60 12.62 -19.79
C PHE A 70 1.87 11.93 -21.14
N HIS A 71 0.85 11.31 -21.72
CA HIS A 71 0.94 10.65 -23.02
C HIS A 71 1.23 11.68 -24.14
N THR A 72 2.08 11.31 -25.09
CA THR A 72 2.37 12.13 -26.27
C THR A 72 2.30 11.22 -27.51
N PRO A 73 2.04 11.76 -28.71
CA PRO A 73 1.93 10.95 -29.92
C PRO A 73 3.16 10.06 -30.18
N GLU A 74 4.35 10.51 -29.78
CA GLU A 74 5.60 9.75 -29.87
C GLU A 74 5.63 8.55 -28.91
N LYS A 75 5.15 8.74 -27.68
CA LYS A 75 5.02 7.67 -26.66
C LYS A 75 3.98 6.64 -27.09
N ASP A 76 2.89 7.12 -27.68
CA ASP A 76 1.81 6.29 -28.20
C ASP A 76 2.32 5.36 -29.30
N GLU A 77 3.10 5.89 -30.24
CA GLU A 77 3.74 5.10 -31.30
C GLU A 77 4.74 4.09 -30.75
N PHE A 78 5.52 4.45 -29.71
CA PHE A 78 6.42 3.54 -29.03
C PHE A 78 5.66 2.38 -28.34
N LEU A 79 4.59 2.70 -27.59
CA LEU A 79 3.73 1.68 -26.97
C LEU A 79 3.08 0.78 -28.03
N ARG A 80 2.64 1.35 -29.15
CA ARG A 80 2.04 0.58 -30.24
C ARG A 80 3.01 -0.43 -30.83
N LYS A 81 4.26 -0.05 -31.04
CA LYS A 81 5.30 -0.93 -31.61
C LYS A 81 5.80 -2.00 -30.64
N THR A 82 5.80 -1.70 -29.35
CA THR A 82 6.45 -2.53 -28.33
C THR A 82 5.44 -3.37 -27.54
N TYR A 83 4.33 -2.76 -27.11
CA TYR A 83 3.35 -3.36 -26.20
C TYR A 83 2.12 -3.92 -26.95
N LEU A 84 1.55 -3.15 -27.89
CA LEU A 84 0.33 -3.56 -28.60
C LEU A 84 0.53 -4.61 -29.70
N LYS A 85 1.76 -5.02 -30.02
CA LYS A 85 1.99 -6.16 -30.94
C LYS A 85 1.39 -7.48 -30.43
N ARG A 86 1.25 -7.63 -29.11
CA ARG A 86 0.71 -8.84 -28.47
C ARG A 86 -0.65 -8.64 -27.82
N TYR A 87 -1.13 -7.40 -27.72
CA TYR A 87 -2.41 -7.10 -27.08
C TYR A 87 -3.50 -6.93 -28.16
N PRO A 88 -4.66 -7.60 -28.05
CA PRO A 88 -5.75 -7.48 -29.03
C PRO A 88 -6.53 -6.15 -28.95
N GLY A 89 -6.18 -5.26 -28.00
CA GLY A 89 -6.86 -3.97 -27.78
C GLY A 89 -6.28 -2.82 -28.60
N LYS A 90 -7.05 -1.74 -28.76
CA LYS A 90 -6.61 -0.50 -29.43
C LYS A 90 -5.94 0.43 -28.42
N LEU A 91 -4.95 1.21 -28.89
CA LEU A 91 -4.29 2.22 -28.05
C LEU A 91 -5.25 3.31 -27.58
N GLU A 92 -6.27 3.60 -28.40
CA GLU A 92 -7.35 4.56 -28.13
C GLU A 92 -8.14 4.25 -26.84
N ASP A 93 -8.10 2.99 -26.37
CA ASP A 93 -8.77 2.54 -25.15
C ASP A 93 -7.84 2.54 -23.91
N LEU A 94 -6.55 2.85 -24.08
CA LEU A 94 -5.55 2.76 -23.02
C LEU A 94 -5.13 4.16 -22.54
N THR A 95 -5.32 4.43 -21.24
CA THR A 95 -4.73 5.61 -20.59
C THR A 95 -3.52 5.17 -19.77
N TYR A 96 -2.37 5.81 -19.97
CA TYR A 96 -1.15 5.49 -19.24
C TYR A 96 -0.36 6.75 -18.87
N PHE A 97 0.45 6.64 -17.81
CA PHE A 97 1.50 7.59 -17.48
C PHE A 97 2.83 6.87 -17.58
N GLY A 98 3.82 7.49 -18.21
CA GLY A 98 5.08 6.82 -18.44
C GLY A 98 6.20 7.77 -18.85
N PRO A 99 7.41 7.57 -18.31
CA PRO A 99 8.59 8.25 -18.81
C PRO A 99 8.95 7.70 -20.19
N TYR A 100 9.34 8.60 -21.09
CA TYR A 100 9.93 8.21 -22.37
C TYR A 100 11.06 9.17 -22.69
N PHE A 101 12.28 8.72 -22.43
CA PHE A 101 13.45 9.59 -22.37
C PHE A 101 14.04 9.90 -23.75
N TYR A 102 13.80 9.06 -24.76
CA TYR A 102 14.49 9.15 -26.05
C TYR A 102 13.54 9.14 -27.27
N PRO A 103 12.61 10.10 -27.40
CA PRO A 103 11.65 10.11 -28.51
C PRO A 103 12.29 10.17 -29.90
N ASN A 104 13.38 10.94 -30.04
CA ASN A 104 14.10 11.11 -31.30
C ASN A 104 15.56 10.62 -31.22
N GLY A 105 15.85 9.74 -30.27
CA GLY A 105 17.22 9.32 -29.93
C GLY A 105 18.01 10.33 -29.08
N SER A 106 17.50 11.55 -28.90
CA SER A 106 18.01 12.55 -27.96
C SER A 106 17.27 12.51 -26.62
N LEU A 107 17.97 12.81 -25.53
CA LEU A 107 17.39 12.85 -24.18
C LEU A 107 16.40 14.02 -24.03
N ASP A 108 15.13 13.71 -23.75
CA ASP A 108 14.14 14.70 -23.31
C ASP A 108 14.26 14.94 -21.80
N TRP A 109 14.35 16.20 -21.39
CA TRP A 109 14.55 16.60 -20.01
C TRP A 109 13.25 16.56 -19.19
N LYS A 110 12.07 16.64 -19.84
CA LYS A 110 10.79 16.68 -19.11
C LYS A 110 10.53 15.41 -18.29
N PRO A 111 10.67 14.19 -18.86
CA PRO A 111 10.52 12.96 -18.08
C PRO A 111 11.59 12.80 -17.00
N CYS A 112 12.81 13.33 -17.22
CA CYS A 112 13.85 13.38 -16.19
C CYS A 112 13.42 14.21 -15.00
N LEU A 113 12.87 15.42 -15.24
CA LEU A 113 12.36 16.26 -14.15
C LEU A 113 11.21 15.57 -13.42
N GLY A 114 10.31 14.92 -14.15
CA GLY A 114 9.20 14.16 -13.58
C GLY A 114 9.65 13.07 -12.62
N ILE A 115 10.53 12.20 -13.08
CA ILE A 115 11.09 11.11 -12.26
C ILE A 115 11.92 11.66 -11.10
N ALA A 116 12.70 12.72 -11.31
CA ALA A 116 13.45 13.35 -10.23
C ALA A 116 12.51 13.89 -9.14
N GLY A 117 11.40 14.53 -9.53
CA GLY A 117 10.37 15.01 -8.62
C GLY A 117 9.69 13.89 -7.83
N CYS A 118 9.22 12.84 -8.51
CA CYS A 118 8.64 11.66 -7.86
C CYS A 118 9.64 10.97 -6.94
N SER A 119 10.90 10.84 -7.35
CA SER A 119 11.97 10.21 -6.55
C SER A 119 12.34 11.05 -5.32
N LEU A 120 12.31 12.38 -5.44
CA LEU A 120 12.53 13.28 -4.31
C LEU A 120 11.41 13.15 -3.28
N LEU A 121 10.14 13.21 -3.71
CA LEU A 121 8.99 13.03 -2.83
C LEU A 121 9.04 11.66 -2.13
N MET A 122 9.39 10.62 -2.89
CA MET A 122 9.57 9.28 -2.37
C MET A 122 10.66 9.25 -1.29
N SER A 123 11.84 9.77 -1.60
CA SER A 123 12.98 9.82 -0.68
C SER A 123 12.68 10.57 0.61
N VAL A 124 12.01 11.73 0.53
CA VAL A 124 11.62 12.52 1.71
C VAL A 124 10.72 11.69 2.64
N SER A 125 9.73 10.99 2.09
CA SER A 125 8.85 10.12 2.86
C SER A 125 9.60 8.94 3.48
N SER A 126 10.45 8.24 2.72
CA SER A 126 11.24 7.11 3.22
C SER A 126 12.21 7.52 4.33
N LEU A 127 12.93 8.64 4.14
CA LEU A 127 13.85 9.17 5.14
C LEU A 127 13.12 9.57 6.42
N THR A 128 11.93 10.17 6.30
CA THR A 128 11.09 10.50 7.45
C THR A 128 10.66 9.24 8.20
N MET A 129 10.22 8.19 7.49
CA MET A 129 9.85 6.91 8.09
C MET A 129 11.03 6.28 8.83
N ILE A 130 12.21 6.20 8.20
CA ILE A 130 13.42 5.62 8.81
C ILE A 130 13.83 6.44 10.05
N PHE A 131 13.91 7.76 9.92
CA PHE A 131 14.30 8.65 11.02
C PHE A 131 13.35 8.55 12.22
N CYS A 132 12.03 8.68 11.96
CA CYS A 132 11.02 8.57 13.01
C CYS A 132 10.94 7.15 13.57
N GLY A 133 11.12 6.12 12.74
CA GLY A 133 11.19 4.72 13.15
C GLY A 133 12.35 4.45 14.12
N ILE A 134 13.56 4.91 13.80
CA ILE A 134 14.74 4.79 14.68
C ILE A 134 14.53 5.56 15.99
N LYS A 135 13.99 6.79 15.92
CA LYS A 135 13.71 7.60 17.12
C LYS A 135 12.65 6.95 18.01
N CYS A 136 11.60 6.38 17.40
CA CYS A 136 10.57 5.60 18.08
C CYS A 136 11.19 4.38 18.77
N TYR A 137 12.05 3.64 18.06
CA TYR A 137 12.80 2.49 18.57
C TYR A 137 13.62 2.85 19.81
N ASN A 138 14.48 3.86 19.69
CA ASN A 138 15.36 4.28 20.78
C ASN A 138 14.55 4.71 22.02
N ARG A 139 13.45 5.43 21.81
CA ARG A 139 12.62 5.92 22.92
C ARG A 139 11.87 4.78 23.62
N ILE A 140 11.28 3.84 22.88
CA ILE A 140 10.59 2.68 23.45
C ILE A 140 11.58 1.80 24.21
N ASN A 141 12.74 1.50 23.61
CA ASN A 141 13.79 0.69 24.26
C ASN A 141 14.30 1.34 25.55
N ASN A 142 14.47 2.66 25.57
CA ASN A 142 14.84 3.40 26.77
C ASN A 142 13.74 3.36 27.84
N LEU A 143 12.47 3.53 27.47
CA LEU A 143 11.33 3.40 28.39
C LEU A 143 11.32 2.02 29.06
N VAL A 144 11.46 0.97 28.25
CA VAL A 144 11.52 -0.43 28.72
C VAL A 144 12.65 -0.65 29.73
N ARG A 145 13.81 -0.02 29.54
CA ARG A 145 14.96 -0.12 30.47
C ARG A 145 14.79 0.72 31.73
N SER A 146 14.15 1.88 31.62
CA SER A 146 14.07 2.89 32.68
C SER A 146 12.90 2.69 33.66
N THR A 147 11.88 1.92 33.29
CA THR A 147 10.67 1.80 34.11
C THR A 147 10.53 0.40 34.67
N SER A 148 10.19 0.27 35.96
CA SER A 148 9.83 -1.01 36.60
C SER A 148 8.44 -1.50 36.15
N GLN A 149 8.19 -1.51 34.84
CA GLN A 149 6.92 -1.98 34.29
C GLN A 149 6.77 -3.50 34.47
N SER A 150 5.53 -3.97 34.57
CA SER A 150 5.23 -5.40 34.59
C SER A 150 5.79 -6.10 33.33
N SER A 151 6.16 -7.37 33.48
CA SER A 151 6.67 -8.21 32.38
C SER A 151 5.75 -8.19 31.14
N HIS A 152 4.45 -8.04 31.36
CA HIS A 152 3.43 -7.95 30.31
C HIS A 152 3.59 -6.69 29.44
N HIS A 153 3.66 -5.49 30.03
CA HIS A 153 3.85 -4.23 29.30
C HIS A 153 5.17 -4.22 28.52
N ARG A 154 6.24 -4.77 29.11
CA ARG A 154 7.53 -4.90 28.43
C ARG A 154 7.43 -5.76 27.17
N SER A 155 6.73 -6.90 27.25
CA SER A 155 6.56 -7.80 26.10
C SER A 155 5.74 -7.15 24.99
N LEU A 156 4.67 -6.42 25.33
CA LEU A 156 3.83 -5.73 24.34
C LEU A 156 4.61 -4.64 23.61
N HIS A 157 5.34 -3.80 24.34
CA HIS A 157 6.17 -2.75 23.72
C HIS A 157 7.24 -3.31 22.79
N SER A 158 7.87 -4.45 23.13
CA SER A 158 8.83 -5.13 22.27
C SER A 158 8.18 -5.71 21.00
N GLN A 159 6.96 -6.23 21.09
CA GLN A 159 6.19 -6.72 19.92
C GLN A 159 5.81 -5.57 18.99
N PHE A 160 5.26 -4.47 19.51
CA PHE A 160 4.96 -3.28 18.71
C PHE A 160 6.20 -2.74 18.00
N LEU A 161 7.35 -2.79 18.67
CA LEU A 161 8.59 -2.32 18.09
C LEU A 161 9.11 -3.23 16.98
N THR A 162 9.01 -4.54 17.17
CA THR A 162 9.39 -5.53 16.16
C THR A 162 8.47 -5.42 14.94
N ALA A 163 7.16 -5.28 15.16
CA ALA A 163 6.19 -5.04 14.10
C ALA A 163 6.52 -3.79 13.31
N LEU A 164 6.83 -2.67 13.99
CA LEU A 164 7.19 -1.41 13.36
C LEU A 164 8.39 -1.54 12.41
N ILE A 165 9.44 -2.26 12.83
CA ILE A 165 10.61 -2.49 11.97
C ILE A 165 10.21 -3.28 10.73
N VAL A 166 9.45 -4.36 10.88
CA VAL A 166 9.04 -5.19 9.74
C VAL A 166 8.11 -4.41 8.80
N GLU A 167 7.17 -3.63 9.33
CA GLU A 167 6.31 -2.72 8.57
C GLU A 167 7.13 -1.76 7.70
N THR A 168 8.21 -1.15 8.23
CA THR A 168 9.05 -0.25 7.42
C THR A 168 9.74 -0.94 6.24
N LEU A 169 9.96 -2.26 6.32
CA LEU A 169 10.63 -3.01 5.25
C LEU A 169 9.65 -3.41 4.14
N VAL A 170 8.36 -3.58 4.43
CA VAL A 170 7.35 -3.99 3.44
C VAL A 170 7.32 -3.06 2.21
N PRO A 171 7.12 -1.73 2.32
CA PRO A 171 7.10 -0.85 1.16
C PRO A 171 8.49 -0.69 0.52
N VAL A 172 9.59 -0.94 1.24
CA VAL A 172 10.93 -0.93 0.63
C VAL A 172 11.04 -2.04 -0.42
N PHE A 173 10.65 -3.26 -0.06
CA PHE A 173 10.71 -4.41 -0.96
C PHE A 173 9.59 -4.45 -1.99
N LEU A 174 8.35 -4.11 -1.61
CA LEU A 174 7.19 -4.25 -2.48
C LEU A 174 6.89 -3.02 -3.34
N MET A 175 7.46 -1.86 -3.02
CA MET A 175 7.13 -0.61 -3.71
C MET A 175 8.36 0.15 -4.20
N HIS A 176 9.33 0.42 -3.32
CA HIS A 176 10.48 1.27 -3.68
C HIS A 176 11.46 0.58 -4.62
N ILE A 177 11.84 -0.67 -4.34
CA ILE A 177 12.73 -1.44 -5.20
C ILE A 177 12.10 -1.65 -6.60
N PRO A 178 10.86 -2.15 -6.74
CA PRO A 178 10.21 -2.27 -8.05
C PRO A 178 10.13 -0.96 -8.82
N ALA A 179 9.78 0.15 -8.16
CA ALA A 179 9.73 1.47 -8.78
C ALA A 179 11.12 1.96 -9.24
N ALA A 180 12.16 1.77 -8.42
CA ALA A 180 13.53 2.12 -8.79
C ALA A 180 14.02 1.31 -10.00
N VAL A 181 13.73 0.00 -10.02
CA VAL A 181 14.02 -0.86 -11.18
C VAL A 181 13.29 -0.37 -12.42
N ALA A 182 12.00 0.01 -12.29
CA ALA A 182 11.23 0.58 -13.40
C ALA A 182 11.88 1.85 -13.95
N TYR A 183 12.24 2.80 -13.07
CA TYR A 183 12.84 4.06 -13.49
C TYR A 183 14.21 3.87 -14.15
N ILE A 184 15.06 3.00 -13.60
CA ILE A 184 16.36 2.68 -14.19
C ILE A 184 16.18 1.99 -15.54
N ALA A 185 15.28 1.02 -15.65
CA ALA A 185 14.99 0.32 -16.91
C ALA A 185 14.48 1.30 -17.99
N SER A 186 13.54 2.17 -17.63
CA SER A 186 13.07 3.24 -18.51
C SER A 186 14.20 4.17 -18.95
N PHE A 187 15.10 4.54 -18.04
CA PHE A 187 16.24 5.41 -18.36
C PHE A 187 17.27 4.73 -19.26
N LEU A 188 17.49 3.42 -19.14
CA LEU A 188 18.34 2.65 -20.04
C LEU A 188 17.66 2.28 -21.37
N ASN A 189 16.42 2.75 -21.58
CA ASN A 189 15.58 2.39 -22.72
C ASN A 189 15.33 0.88 -22.86
N ILE A 190 15.36 0.15 -21.74
CA ILE A 190 15.06 -1.27 -21.66
C ILE A 190 13.57 -1.42 -21.34
N SER A 191 12.84 -2.10 -22.21
CA SER A 191 11.42 -2.40 -22.01
C SER A 191 11.18 -3.91 -22.03
N SER A 192 10.46 -4.40 -21.02
CA SER A 192 10.02 -5.79 -20.94
C SER A 192 8.63 -5.81 -20.34
N GLU A 193 7.68 -6.37 -21.09
CA GLU A 193 6.28 -6.50 -20.67
C GLU A 193 6.15 -7.33 -19.38
N ILE A 194 6.87 -8.45 -19.30
CA ILE A 194 6.86 -9.35 -18.13
C ILE A 194 7.38 -8.61 -16.90
N ALA A 195 8.48 -7.87 -17.04
CA ALA A 195 9.04 -7.09 -15.93
C ALA A 195 8.07 -5.99 -15.48
N GLY A 196 7.44 -5.29 -16.42
CA GLY A 196 6.42 -4.28 -16.11
C GLY A 196 5.24 -4.87 -15.34
N ASN A 197 4.73 -6.03 -15.76
CA ASN A 197 3.64 -6.73 -15.06
C ASN A 197 4.02 -7.12 -13.64
N ILE A 198 5.23 -7.67 -13.43
CA ILE A 198 5.73 -8.04 -12.09
C ILE A 198 5.82 -6.81 -11.19
N ILE A 199 6.35 -5.70 -11.71
CA ILE A 199 6.48 -4.44 -10.96
C ILE A 199 5.10 -3.94 -10.53
N THR A 200 4.15 -3.86 -11.47
CA THR A 200 2.79 -3.40 -11.18
C THR A 200 2.08 -4.33 -10.19
N MET A 201 2.21 -5.65 -10.31
CA MET A 201 1.63 -6.62 -9.37
C MET A 201 2.21 -6.48 -7.96
N THR A 202 3.54 -6.35 -7.86
CA THR A 202 4.23 -6.23 -6.56
C THR A 202 3.78 -4.97 -5.83
N ILE A 203 3.69 -3.86 -6.57
CA ILE A 203 3.17 -2.60 -6.05
C ILE A 203 1.69 -2.75 -5.66
N ALA A 204 0.84 -3.32 -6.52
CA ALA A 204 -0.58 -3.50 -6.19
C ALA A 204 -0.81 -4.40 -4.96
N LEU A 205 0.13 -5.30 -4.65
CA LEU A 205 0.07 -6.20 -3.49
C LEU A 205 0.48 -5.53 -2.17
N TYR A 206 1.24 -4.43 -2.20
CA TYR A 206 1.77 -3.80 -0.98
C TYR A 206 0.68 -3.50 0.07
N PRO A 207 -0.51 -2.94 -0.26
CA PRO A 207 -1.50 -2.55 0.73
C PRO A 207 -2.07 -3.75 1.50
N ALA A 208 -2.09 -4.93 0.86
CA ALA A 208 -2.58 -6.16 1.46
C ALA A 208 -1.54 -6.77 2.41
N VAL A 209 -0.24 -6.60 2.13
CA VAL A 209 0.85 -7.17 2.91
C VAL A 209 1.23 -6.28 4.10
N ASP A 210 1.15 -4.96 3.96
CA ASP A 210 1.51 -3.98 4.99
C ASP A 210 0.89 -4.22 6.39
N PRO A 211 -0.40 -4.61 6.54
CA PRO A 211 -0.97 -4.89 7.87
C PRO A 211 -0.56 -6.25 8.47
N LEU A 212 -0.02 -7.18 7.66
CA LEU A 212 0.26 -8.54 8.10
C LEU A 212 1.32 -8.62 9.23
N PRO A 213 2.46 -7.89 9.17
CA PRO A 213 3.41 -7.87 10.27
C PRO A 213 2.79 -7.52 11.62
N THR A 214 1.96 -6.47 11.67
CA THR A 214 1.25 -6.09 12.91
C THR A 214 0.31 -7.18 13.40
N ILE A 215 -0.44 -7.82 12.50
CA ILE A 215 -1.38 -8.89 12.86
C ILE A 215 -0.64 -10.11 13.41
N PHE A 216 0.48 -10.52 12.81
CA PHE A 216 1.17 -11.76 13.19
C PHE A 216 2.14 -11.60 14.37
N ILE A 217 2.83 -10.46 14.47
CA ILE A 217 3.84 -10.20 15.49
C ILE A 217 3.20 -9.82 16.83
N ILE A 218 2.12 -9.02 16.80
CA ILE A 218 1.50 -8.53 18.02
C ILE A 218 0.47 -9.53 18.53
N SER A 219 0.79 -10.13 19.68
CA SER A 219 0.00 -11.20 20.30
C SER A 219 -1.47 -10.84 20.50
N SER A 220 -1.78 -9.61 20.91
CA SER A 220 -3.17 -9.14 21.07
C SER A 220 -3.96 -9.17 19.76
N TYR A 221 -3.37 -8.70 18.66
CA TYR A 221 -4.00 -8.72 17.34
C TYR A 221 -4.11 -10.15 16.80
N ARG A 222 -3.04 -10.93 16.87
CA ARG A 222 -3.03 -12.34 16.45
C ARG A 222 -4.13 -13.14 17.15
N ASN A 223 -4.24 -13.00 18.48
CA ASN A 223 -5.24 -13.72 19.27
C ASN A 223 -6.66 -13.27 18.94
N ALA A 224 -6.88 -11.98 18.67
CA ALA A 224 -8.19 -11.47 18.24
C ALA A 224 -8.61 -12.05 16.88
N VAL A 225 -7.69 -12.10 15.91
CA VAL A 225 -7.94 -12.69 14.58
C VAL A 225 -8.20 -14.19 14.69
N LEU A 226 -7.40 -14.93 15.45
CA LEU A 226 -7.62 -16.37 15.68
C LEU A 226 -8.96 -16.64 16.35
N ARG A 227 -9.35 -15.83 17.34
CA ARG A 227 -10.68 -15.94 17.97
C ARG A 227 -11.80 -15.65 16.98
N PHE A 228 -11.66 -14.63 16.14
CA PHE A 228 -12.63 -14.30 15.10
C PHE A 228 -12.80 -15.46 14.10
N ILE A 229 -11.69 -16.00 13.58
CA ILE A 229 -11.69 -17.13 12.65
C ILE A 229 -12.28 -18.38 13.32
N ALA A 230 -11.86 -18.72 14.55
CA ALA A 230 -12.38 -19.87 15.27
C ALA A 230 -13.89 -19.76 15.52
N ASN A 231 -14.40 -18.57 15.88
CA ASN A 231 -15.83 -18.36 16.06
C ASN A 231 -16.61 -18.49 14.75
N ARG A 232 -16.07 -17.98 13.63
CA ARG A 232 -16.67 -18.15 12.30
C ARG A 232 -16.68 -19.62 11.86
N LEU A 233 -15.59 -20.36 12.05
CA LEU A 233 -15.52 -21.79 11.76
C LEU A 233 -16.52 -22.59 12.60
N LYS A 234 -16.65 -22.27 13.89
CA LYS A 234 -17.68 -22.86 14.76
C LYS A 234 -19.08 -22.57 14.24
N GLN A 235 -19.36 -21.34 13.83
CA GLN A 235 -20.65 -20.95 13.26
C GLN A 235 -20.98 -21.72 11.98
N PHE A 236 -20.04 -21.84 11.04
CA PHE A 236 -20.20 -22.65 9.83
C PHE A 236 -20.45 -24.13 10.15
N SER A 237 -19.69 -24.71 11.09
CA SER A 237 -19.88 -26.11 11.49
C SER A 237 -21.24 -26.37 12.15
N CYS A 238 -21.79 -25.37 12.85
CA CYS A 238 -23.12 -25.45 13.46
C CYS A 238 -24.22 -25.40 12.39
N VAL A 239 -24.10 -24.47 11.43
CA VAL A 239 -25.04 -24.35 10.30
C VAL A 239 -25.04 -25.61 9.45
N GLN A 240 -23.87 -26.19 9.17
CA GLN A 240 -23.78 -27.43 8.39
C GLN A 240 -24.45 -28.60 9.10
N LYS A 241 -24.23 -28.78 10.41
CA LYS A 241 -24.90 -29.82 11.21
C LYS A 241 -26.42 -29.64 11.27
N ALA A 242 -26.90 -28.39 11.36
CA ALA A 242 -28.33 -28.10 11.36
C ALA A 242 -28.97 -28.37 9.99
N LEU A 243 -28.27 -28.07 8.89
CA LEU A 243 -28.73 -28.39 7.54
C LEU A 243 -28.83 -29.90 7.34
N GLU A 244 -27.80 -30.65 7.76
CA GLU A 244 -27.81 -32.12 7.70
C GLU A 244 -28.92 -32.75 8.55
N SER A 245 -29.26 -32.19 9.71
CA SER A 245 -30.38 -32.68 10.53
C SER A 245 -31.72 -32.40 9.86
N MET A 246 -31.91 -31.20 9.29
CA MET A 246 -33.14 -30.86 8.57
C MET A 246 -33.34 -31.74 7.32
N THR A 247 -32.29 -32.02 6.56
CA THR A 247 -32.37 -32.93 5.40
C THR A 247 -32.75 -34.35 5.81
N LYS A 248 -32.24 -34.85 6.94
CA LYS A 248 -32.61 -36.17 7.47
C LYS A 248 -34.07 -36.22 7.93
N THR A 249 -34.56 -35.17 8.60
CA THR A 249 -35.98 -35.09 9.02
C THR A 249 -36.91 -35.07 7.81
N VAL A 250 -36.61 -34.25 6.80
CA VAL A 250 -37.42 -34.17 5.57
C VAL A 250 -37.39 -35.49 4.77
N ALA A 251 -36.23 -36.16 4.72
CA ALA A 251 -36.13 -37.48 4.07
C ALA A 251 -36.92 -38.57 4.83
N SER A 252 -36.99 -38.49 6.17
CA SER A 252 -37.80 -39.38 6.99
C SER A 252 -39.30 -39.17 6.75
N GLU A 253 -39.76 -37.92 6.74
CA GLU A 253 -41.17 -37.57 6.50
C GLU A 253 -41.63 -37.93 5.07
N ALA A 254 -40.76 -37.78 4.07
CA ALA A 254 -41.04 -38.19 2.68
C ALA A 254 -41.15 -39.72 2.52
N ASN A 255 -40.43 -40.50 3.33
CA ASN A 255 -40.48 -41.96 3.30
C ASN A 255 -41.70 -42.53 4.05
N GLU A 256 -42.27 -41.76 4.99
CA GLU A 256 -43.53 -42.09 5.67
C GLU A 256 -44.78 -41.72 4.85
N THR A 257 -44.67 -40.81 3.88
CA THR A 257 -45.79 -40.31 3.06
C THR A 257 -45.84 -40.87 1.64
N GLY A 258 -44.89 -41.73 1.25
CA GLY A 258 -44.79 -42.32 -0.09
C GLY A 258 -45.10 -43.83 -0.17
N VAL A 259 -46.28 -44.14 -0.71
CA VAL A 259 -46.70 -45.42 -1.33
C VAL A 259 -47.14 -46.56 -0.39
N LEU A 260 -48.41 -46.49 0.01
CA LEU A 260 -49.40 -47.52 -0.36
C LEU A 260 -50.32 -46.93 -1.43
#